data_AF-A0A2N0X825-F1
#
_entry.id   AF-A0A2N0X825-F1
#
_cell.length_a   1.000
_cell.length_b   1.000
_cell.length_c   1.000
_cell.angle_alpha   90.00
_cell.angle_beta   90.00
_cell.angle_gamma   90.00
#
_symmetry.space_group_name_H-M   'P 1'
#
loop_
_entity.id
_entity.type
_entity.pdbx_description
1 polymer ?
#
loop_
_entity_poly.entity_id
_entity_poly.type
_entity_poly.pdbx_seq_one_letter_code
_entity_poly.pdbx_strand_id
1 'polypeptide(L)'
;MLLIGLAAWYAGRAVAAVGWRGEYLPRLNMIDDLGLGGCAPVEDFFAPRVACSPQHLWFVIGGAVLAVSLICAGSLVARLRAQWHGAAAVGAAIALSGLLRVVVLPVDAAQRPGLRYGLLAGLLACLWAAMAVAAVTARRSRALIRPEGAPKALMGGPLAAATWPLLALSVLGAALVVAAAFGTGYDNPVGYYQRMACDAPALWLLALAAGWWRK
;
A
#
# COMPACT_ATOMS: atom_id res chain seq x y z
N MET A 1 1.43 1.74 16.54
CA MET A 1 1.86 2.67 15.46
C MET A 1 1.19 2.33 14.13
N LEU A 2 1.41 1.14 13.54
CA LEU A 2 0.75 0.77 12.27
C LEU A 2 -0.78 0.87 12.28
N LEU A 3 -1.46 0.43 13.36
CA LEU A 3 -2.92 0.56 13.48
C LEU A 3 -3.37 2.03 13.39
N ILE A 4 -2.65 2.94 14.07
CA ILE A 4 -2.94 4.37 14.06
C ILE A 4 -2.70 4.95 12.66
N GLY A 5 -1.57 4.58 12.02
CA GLY A 5 -1.27 5.00 10.65
C GLY A 5 -2.32 4.55 9.64
N LEU A 6 -2.77 3.29 9.73
CA LEU A 6 -3.81 2.75 8.86
C LEU A 6 -5.18 3.40 9.13
N ALA A 7 -5.53 3.61 10.40
CA ALA A 7 -6.76 4.30 10.77
C ALA A 7 -6.78 5.74 10.24
N ALA A 8 -5.68 6.49 10.43
CA ALA A 8 -5.53 7.85 9.91
C ALA A 8 -5.60 7.87 8.37
N TRP A 9 -4.99 6.89 7.70
CA TRP A 9 -5.04 6.78 6.24
C TRP A 9 -6.47 6.52 5.73
N TYR A 10 -7.18 5.57 6.31
CA TYR A 10 -8.57 5.28 5.91
C TYR A 10 -9.52 6.43 6.27
N ALA A 11 -9.35 7.06 7.44
CA ALA A 11 -10.13 8.24 7.83
C ALA A 11 -9.89 9.40 6.85
N GLY A 12 -8.64 9.68 6.49
CA GLY A 12 -8.30 10.71 5.51
C GLY A 12 -8.94 10.46 4.14
N ARG A 13 -8.91 9.21 3.66
CA ARG A 13 -9.62 8.81 2.42
C ARG A 13 -11.12 8.99 2.53
N ALA A 14 -11.72 8.58 3.65
CA ALA A 14 -13.16 8.66 3.86
C ALA A 14 -13.62 10.13 3.89
N VAL A 15 -12.91 11.00 4.62
CA VAL A 15 -13.23 12.43 4.68
C VAL A 15 -13.06 13.09 3.31
N ALA A 16 -11.98 12.76 2.58
CA ALA A 16 -11.77 13.28 1.23
C ALA A 16 -12.85 12.83 0.24
N ALA A 17 -13.28 11.57 0.32
CA ALA A 17 -14.34 11.02 -0.52
C ALA A 17 -15.72 11.58 -0.18
N VAL A 18 -16.05 11.75 1.10
CA VAL A 18 -17.31 12.37 1.54
C VAL A 18 -17.37 13.85 1.17
N GLY A 19 -16.22 14.53 1.23
CA GLY A 19 -16.09 15.92 0.81
C GLY A 19 -16.00 16.13 -0.70
N TRP A 20 -16.07 15.06 -1.50
CA TRP A 20 -15.95 15.14 -2.96
C TRP A 20 -17.07 15.98 -3.57
N ARG A 21 -16.73 16.79 -4.58
CA ARG A 21 -17.73 17.57 -5.34
C ARG A 21 -17.99 16.92 -6.68
N GLY A 22 -19.27 16.65 -6.97
CA GLY A 22 -19.70 15.91 -8.16
C GLY A 22 -19.91 14.43 -7.84
N GLU A 23 -19.94 13.59 -8.88
CA GLU A 23 -20.12 12.15 -8.71
C GLU A 23 -18.77 11.49 -8.36
N TYR A 24 -18.70 10.84 -7.20
CA TYR A 24 -17.57 10.01 -6.81
C TYR A 24 -17.94 8.54 -6.98
N LEU A 25 -17.34 7.88 -7.97
CA LEU A 25 -17.52 6.48 -8.22
C LEU A 25 -16.21 5.75 -7.87
N PRO A 26 -16.12 5.00 -6.76
CA PRO A 26 -14.90 4.29 -6.37
C PRO A 26 -14.38 3.31 -7.44
N ARG A 27 -15.27 2.86 -8.33
CA ARG A 27 -14.96 2.04 -9.49
C ARG A 27 -14.12 2.80 -10.53
N LEU A 28 -14.41 4.07 -10.74
CA LEU A 28 -13.81 4.90 -11.80
C LEU A 28 -12.75 5.86 -11.25
N ASN A 29 -13.02 6.51 -10.12
CA ASN A 29 -12.08 7.43 -9.48
C ASN A 29 -10.96 6.69 -8.75
N MET A 30 -9.74 7.07 -9.08
CA MET A 30 -8.54 6.56 -8.45
C MET A 30 -8.48 7.01 -6.98
N ILE A 31 -7.86 6.21 -6.12
CA ILE A 31 -7.53 6.63 -4.74
C ILE A 31 -6.72 7.92 -4.79
N ASP A 32 -5.87 8.01 -5.80
CA ASP A 32 -4.94 9.11 -5.98
C ASP A 32 -5.62 10.45 -6.28
N ASP A 33 -6.80 10.41 -6.91
CA ASP A 33 -7.60 11.60 -7.21
C ASP A 33 -8.03 12.35 -5.94
N LEU A 34 -8.12 11.64 -4.81
CA LEU A 34 -8.45 12.26 -3.51
C LEU A 34 -7.36 13.22 -3.03
N GLY A 35 -6.14 13.12 -3.56
CA GLY A 35 -5.01 13.97 -3.22
C GLY A 35 -4.92 15.26 -4.05
N LEU A 36 -5.83 15.49 -5.00
CA LEU A 36 -5.77 16.65 -5.88
C LEU A 36 -6.23 17.93 -5.18
N GLY A 37 -5.37 18.94 -5.24
CA GLY A 37 -5.53 20.19 -4.49
C GLY A 37 -6.66 21.10 -4.95
N GLY A 38 -7.19 20.87 -6.15
CA GLY A 38 -8.23 21.67 -6.77
C GLY A 38 -9.13 20.84 -7.69
N CYS A 39 -10.11 21.51 -8.27
CA CYS A 39 -10.93 20.95 -9.34
C CYS A 39 -10.17 21.07 -10.66
N ALA A 40 -9.72 19.94 -11.21
CA ALA A 40 -9.00 19.93 -12.48
C ALA A 40 -9.46 18.76 -13.36
N PRO A 41 -9.44 18.92 -14.69
CA PRO A 41 -9.43 17.78 -15.59
C PRO A 41 -8.14 16.99 -15.33
N VAL A 42 -8.30 15.69 -15.10
CA VAL A 42 -7.19 14.74 -15.00
C VAL A 42 -7.03 14.09 -16.36
N GLU A 43 -6.04 14.58 -17.08
CA GLU A 43 -5.58 14.01 -18.35
C GLU A 43 -4.35 13.14 -18.05
N ASP A 44 -4.60 11.89 -17.66
CA ASP A 44 -3.57 10.89 -17.46
C ASP A 44 -3.69 9.75 -18.48
N PHE A 45 -3.01 8.63 -18.25
CA PHE A 45 -3.04 7.46 -19.14
C PHE A 45 -4.41 6.76 -19.19
N PHE A 46 -5.42 7.27 -18.48
CA PHE A 46 -6.76 6.68 -18.36
C PHE A 46 -7.82 7.59 -18.98
N ALA A 47 -9.10 7.22 -18.84
CA ALA A 47 -10.20 8.04 -19.35
C ALA A 47 -10.17 9.46 -18.73
N PRO A 48 -10.33 10.53 -19.54
CA PRO A 48 -10.42 11.89 -19.05
C PRO A 48 -11.53 12.00 -18.00
N ARG A 49 -11.19 12.57 -16.84
CA ARG A 49 -12.15 12.74 -15.74
C ARG A 49 -11.92 14.07 -15.02
N VAL A 50 -12.97 14.62 -14.43
CA VAL A 50 -12.83 15.79 -13.55
C VAL A 50 -12.72 15.31 -12.12
N ALA A 51 -11.65 15.71 -11.43
CA ALA A 51 -11.43 15.38 -10.04
C ALA A 51 -11.52 16.62 -9.16
N CYS A 52 -12.34 16.54 -8.11
CA CYS A 52 -12.63 17.65 -7.21
C CYS A 52 -12.63 17.18 -5.75
N SER A 53 -11.46 17.26 -5.11
CA SER A 53 -11.26 16.89 -3.70
C SER A 53 -10.97 18.12 -2.83
N PRO A 54 -11.98 18.92 -2.43
CA PRO A 54 -11.74 20.09 -1.58
C PRO A 54 -11.17 19.71 -0.21
N GLN A 55 -11.38 18.47 0.22
CA GLN A 55 -10.87 17.90 1.47
C GLN A 55 -9.56 17.09 1.27
N HIS A 56 -8.83 17.30 0.17
CA HIS A 56 -7.58 16.59 -0.12
C HIS A 56 -6.53 16.68 0.99
N LEU A 57 -6.53 17.76 1.79
CA LEU A 57 -5.61 17.90 2.92
C LEU A 57 -5.78 16.77 3.95
N TRP A 58 -7.00 16.29 4.18
CA TRP A 58 -7.23 15.14 5.07
C TRP A 58 -6.61 13.86 4.53
N PHE A 59 -6.66 13.67 3.21
CA PHE A 59 -6.00 12.55 2.53
C PHE A 59 -4.46 12.66 2.64
N VAL A 60 -3.90 13.86 2.45
CA VAL A 60 -2.46 14.12 2.57
C VAL A 60 -1.98 13.90 4.01
N ILE A 61 -2.70 14.44 5.01
CA ILE A 61 -2.39 14.28 6.44
C ILE A 61 -2.46 12.80 6.83
N GLY A 62 -3.54 12.09 6.47
CA GLY A 62 -3.67 10.66 6.74
C GLY A 62 -2.54 9.85 6.08
N GLY A 63 -2.16 10.22 4.85
CA GLY A 63 -1.04 9.64 4.14
C GLY A 63 0.32 9.90 4.80
N ALA A 64 0.53 11.09 5.36
CA ALA A 64 1.76 11.45 6.10
C ALA A 64 1.87 10.66 7.42
N VAL A 65 0.77 10.54 8.18
CA VAL A 65 0.73 9.74 9.41
C VAL A 65 1.03 8.28 9.12
N LEU A 66 0.49 7.72 8.03
CA LEU A 66 0.84 6.37 7.57
C LEU A 66 2.31 6.27 7.18
N ALA A 67 2.85 7.23 6.44
CA ALA A 67 4.26 7.24 6.02
C ALA A 67 5.20 7.14 7.22
N VAL A 68 5.01 8.00 8.23
CA VAL A 68 5.78 7.99 9.47
C VAL A 68 5.60 6.67 10.21
N SER A 69 4.37 6.15 10.28
CA SER A 69 4.08 4.87 10.92
C SER A 69 4.80 3.70 10.25
N LEU A 70 4.88 3.69 8.91
CA LEU A 70 5.62 2.69 8.13
C LEU A 70 7.12 2.80 8.39
N ILE A 71 7.69 4.02 8.38
CA ILE A 71 9.12 4.24 8.67
C ILE A 71 9.48 3.72 10.06
N CYS A 72 8.71 4.11 11.09
CA CYS A 72 8.94 3.66 12.46
C CYS A 72 8.78 2.14 12.61
N ALA A 73 7.69 1.58 12.08
CA ALA A 73 7.43 0.15 12.18
C ALA A 73 8.46 -0.69 11.43
N GLY A 74 8.83 -0.28 10.21
CA GLY A 74 9.87 -0.95 9.42
C GLY A 74 11.22 -0.90 10.11
N SER A 75 11.59 0.24 10.69
CA SER A 75 12.82 0.39 11.47
C SER A 75 12.85 -0.51 12.72
N LEU A 76 11.73 -0.62 13.42
CA LEU A 76 11.59 -1.52 14.57
C LEU A 76 11.69 -3.00 14.15
N VAL A 77 11.03 -3.40 13.08
CA VAL A 77 11.12 -4.76 12.53
C VAL A 77 12.55 -5.08 12.10
N ALA A 78 13.24 -4.14 11.44
CA ALA A 78 14.63 -4.35 11.02
C ALA A 78 15.59 -4.58 12.19
N ARG A 79 15.34 -3.95 13.35
CA ARG A 79 16.14 -4.18 14.58
C ARG A 79 15.99 -5.59 15.14
N LEU A 80 14.91 -6.30 14.80
CA LEU A 80 14.66 -7.68 15.23
C LEU A 80 15.43 -8.74 14.41
N ARG A 81 16.35 -8.33 13.53
CA ARG A 81 17.12 -9.21 12.63
C ARG A 81 17.86 -10.36 13.30
N ALA A 82 18.31 -10.20 14.54
CA ALA A 82 19.02 -11.25 15.27
C ALA A 82 18.08 -12.36 15.78
N GLN A 83 16.81 -12.02 16.01
CA GLN A 83 15.81 -12.93 16.59
C GLN A 83 14.90 -13.58 15.53
N TRP A 84 14.76 -12.93 14.37
CA TRP A 84 13.76 -13.31 13.36
C TRP A 84 14.32 -13.35 11.94
N HIS A 85 14.11 -14.47 11.24
CA HIS A 85 14.50 -14.60 9.84
C HIS A 85 13.68 -13.67 8.94
N GLY A 86 14.37 -12.97 8.03
CA GLY A 86 13.76 -12.04 7.08
C GLY A 86 13.42 -10.65 7.66
N ALA A 87 13.55 -10.44 8.99
CA ALA A 87 13.15 -9.20 9.63
C ALA A 87 13.90 -7.96 9.12
N ALA A 88 15.20 -8.07 8.83
CA ALA A 88 15.95 -6.96 8.23
C ALA A 88 15.38 -6.53 6.87
N ALA A 89 15.15 -7.48 5.97
CA ALA A 89 14.64 -7.21 4.63
C ALA A 89 13.19 -6.73 4.65
N VAL A 90 12.31 -7.38 5.43
CA VAL A 90 10.91 -6.95 5.59
C VAL A 90 10.84 -5.55 6.22
N GLY A 91 11.61 -5.31 7.27
CA GLY A 91 11.66 -4.01 7.93
C GLY A 91 12.18 -2.90 7.02
N ALA A 92 13.26 -3.16 6.28
CA ALA A 92 13.80 -2.21 5.29
C ALA A 92 12.79 -1.90 4.18
N ALA A 93 12.11 -2.91 3.65
CA ALA A 93 11.11 -2.73 2.60
C ALA A 93 9.89 -1.93 3.09
N ILE A 94 9.39 -2.20 4.31
CA ILE A 94 8.32 -1.40 4.94
C ILE A 94 8.79 0.04 5.17
N ALA A 95 9.99 0.25 5.69
CA ALA A 95 10.52 1.60 5.93
C ALA A 95 10.70 2.39 4.62
N LEU A 96 11.25 1.75 3.58
CA LEU A 96 11.41 2.34 2.26
C LEU A 96 10.05 2.69 1.62
N SER A 97 9.03 1.84 1.79
CA SER A 97 7.67 2.16 1.35
C SER A 97 7.12 3.43 2.01
N GLY A 98 7.42 3.64 3.30
CA GLY A 98 7.10 4.86 4.03
C GLY A 98 7.87 6.08 3.52
N LEU A 99 9.16 5.94 3.22
CA LEU A 99 9.97 7.02 2.63
C LEU A 99 9.44 7.43 1.24
N LEU A 100 9.17 6.47 0.35
CA LEU A 100 8.57 6.73 -0.96
C LEU A 100 7.21 7.43 -0.82
N ARG A 101 6.43 7.07 0.21
CA ARG A 101 5.17 7.75 0.54
C ARG A 101 5.39 9.22 0.90
N VAL A 102 6.39 9.55 1.71
CA VAL A 102 6.72 10.96 2.03
C VAL A 102 7.03 11.74 0.75
N VAL A 103 7.78 11.13 -0.16
CA VAL A 103 8.17 11.77 -1.42
C VAL A 103 6.99 11.93 -2.38
N VAL A 104 6.04 10.98 -2.42
CA VAL A 104 4.91 11.05 -3.37
C VAL A 104 3.82 12.04 -2.95
N LEU A 105 3.63 12.28 -1.65
CA LEU A 105 2.58 13.16 -1.12
C LEU A 105 2.54 14.56 -1.76
N PRO A 106 3.68 15.29 -1.89
CA PRO A 106 3.70 16.62 -2.50
C PRO A 106 3.67 16.60 -4.04
N VAL A 107 3.77 15.45 -4.69
CA VAL A 107 3.82 15.38 -6.17
C VAL A 107 2.40 15.49 -6.71
N ASP A 108 2.07 16.56 -7.41
CA ASP A 108 0.76 16.69 -8.05
C ASP A 108 0.60 15.74 -9.24
N ALA A 109 -0.44 14.89 -9.22
CA ALA A 109 -0.72 13.93 -10.28
C ALA A 109 -1.05 14.62 -11.61
N ALA A 110 -1.66 15.81 -11.56
CA ALA A 110 -2.02 16.57 -12.76
C ALA A 110 -0.80 17.15 -13.48
N GLN A 111 0.26 17.51 -12.74
CA GLN A 111 1.46 18.14 -13.30
C GLN A 111 2.55 17.13 -13.65
N ARG A 112 2.69 16.05 -12.85
CA ARG A 112 3.78 15.06 -12.98
C ARG A 112 3.26 13.63 -12.83
N PRO A 113 2.34 13.17 -13.70
CA PRO A 113 1.69 11.87 -13.57
C PRO A 113 2.70 10.71 -13.58
N GLY A 114 3.68 10.74 -14.49
CA GLY A 114 4.70 9.68 -14.59
C GLY A 114 5.55 9.52 -13.33
N LEU A 115 5.99 10.62 -12.72
CA LEU A 115 6.75 10.59 -11.46
C LEU A 115 5.89 10.05 -10.31
N ARG A 116 4.65 10.52 -10.19
CA ARG A 116 3.74 10.08 -9.14
C ARG A 116 3.41 8.59 -9.24
N TYR A 117 3.01 8.12 -10.42
CA TYR A 117 2.71 6.71 -10.63
C TYR A 117 3.94 5.82 -10.51
N GLY A 118 5.12 6.28 -10.92
CA GLY A 118 6.40 5.59 -10.68
C GLY A 118 6.71 5.43 -9.19
N LEU A 119 6.52 6.48 -8.39
CA LEU A 119 6.70 6.42 -6.93
C LEU A 119 5.67 5.50 -6.25
N LEU A 120 4.41 5.53 -6.70
CA LEU A 120 3.38 4.61 -6.20
C LEU A 120 3.70 3.15 -6.54
N ALA A 121 4.17 2.87 -7.76
CA ALA A 121 4.62 1.54 -8.17
C ALA A 121 5.81 1.08 -7.32
N GLY A 122 6.80 1.96 -7.08
CA GLY A 122 7.93 1.67 -6.21
C GLY A 122 7.51 1.35 -4.77
N LEU A 123 6.55 2.11 -4.22
CA LEU A 123 5.98 1.86 -2.90
C LEU A 123 5.32 0.48 -2.84
N LEU A 124 4.47 0.15 -3.82
CA LEU A 124 3.81 -1.15 -3.90
C LEU A 124 4.81 -2.29 -4.03
N ALA A 125 5.83 -2.12 -4.88
CA ALA A 125 6.90 -3.10 -5.04
C ALA A 125 7.65 -3.36 -3.72
N CYS A 126 7.91 -2.32 -2.92
CA CYS A 126 8.49 -2.48 -1.59
C CYS A 126 7.58 -3.31 -0.67
N LEU A 127 6.27 -3.03 -0.65
CA LEU A 127 5.32 -3.82 0.15
C LEU A 127 5.19 -5.26 -0.35
N TRP A 128 5.21 -5.49 -1.67
CA TRP A 128 5.24 -6.83 -2.26
C TRP A 128 6.49 -7.60 -1.85
N ALA A 129 7.66 -6.96 -1.89
CA ALA A 129 8.90 -7.54 -1.43
C ALA A 129 8.83 -7.91 0.06
N ALA A 130 8.28 -7.02 0.90
CA ALA A 130 8.06 -7.29 2.32
C ALA A 130 7.15 -8.52 2.53
N MET A 131 6.02 -8.58 1.84
CA MET A 131 5.07 -9.70 1.88
C MET A 131 5.71 -11.01 1.40
N ALA A 132 6.40 -10.99 0.25
CA ALA A 132 7.03 -12.16 -0.34
C ALA A 132 8.15 -12.71 0.55
N VAL A 133 9.03 -11.84 1.06
CA VAL A 133 10.11 -12.26 1.97
C VAL A 133 9.53 -12.84 3.27
N ALA A 134 8.53 -12.19 3.86
CA ALA A 134 7.84 -12.72 5.03
C ALA A 134 7.24 -14.12 4.75
N ALA A 135 6.56 -14.28 3.62
CA ALA A 135 5.90 -15.55 3.27
C ALA A 135 6.88 -16.68 2.97
N VAL A 136 7.95 -16.39 2.25
CA VAL A 136 9.01 -17.36 1.93
C VAL A 136 9.75 -17.78 3.20
N THR A 137 10.11 -16.83 4.06
CA THR A 137 10.81 -17.13 5.33
C THR A 137 9.93 -17.93 6.30
N ALA A 138 8.62 -17.65 6.33
CA ALA A 138 7.65 -18.43 7.10
C ALA A 138 7.52 -19.88 6.59
N ARG A 139 7.44 -20.09 5.27
CA ARG A 139 7.38 -21.44 4.67
C ARG A 139 8.66 -22.23 4.97
N ARG A 140 9.84 -21.66 4.70
CA ARG A 140 11.14 -22.31 4.94
C ARG A 140 11.32 -22.69 6.41
N SER A 141 10.90 -21.81 7.31
CA SER A 141 10.94 -22.02 8.74
C SER A 141 10.06 -23.18 9.25
N ARG A 142 8.97 -23.53 8.55
CA ARG A 142 8.12 -24.67 8.90
C ARG A 142 8.71 -26.01 8.42
N ALA A 143 9.56 -25.98 7.40
CA ALA A 143 10.15 -27.18 6.80
C ALA A 143 11.42 -27.66 7.52
N LEU A 144 12.02 -26.83 8.40
CA LEU A 144 13.27 -27.15 9.09
C LEU A 144 13.01 -27.62 10.52
N ILE A 145 13.62 -28.74 10.92
CA ILE A 145 13.75 -29.12 12.33
C ILE A 145 14.68 -28.10 12.97
N ARG A 146 14.14 -27.24 13.83
CA ARG A 146 14.90 -26.13 14.41
C ARG A 146 15.81 -26.62 15.53
N PRO A 147 17.14 -26.45 15.44
CA PRO A 147 17.99 -26.56 16.62
C PRO A 147 17.62 -25.46 17.63
N GLU A 148 17.78 -25.77 18.92
CA GLU A 148 17.54 -24.80 19.99
C GLU A 148 18.36 -23.52 19.75
N GLY A 149 17.71 -22.36 19.82
CA GLY A 149 18.34 -21.05 19.57
C GLY A 149 18.27 -20.52 18.14
N ALA A 150 17.74 -21.28 17.17
CA ALA A 150 17.56 -20.79 15.80
C ALA A 150 16.54 -19.63 15.71
N PRO A 151 16.76 -18.61 14.84
CA PRO A 151 15.82 -17.50 14.68
C PRO A 151 14.42 -17.95 14.26
N LYS A 152 13.40 -17.31 14.83
CA LYS A 152 11.99 -17.63 14.54
C LYS A 152 11.56 -16.98 13.22
N ALA A 153 10.52 -17.55 12.59
CA ALA A 153 9.92 -16.94 11.41
C ALA A 153 9.24 -15.64 11.81
N LEU A 154 9.49 -14.54 11.09
CA LEU A 154 8.83 -13.24 11.35
C LEU A 154 7.30 -13.33 11.39
N MET A 155 6.75 -14.31 10.67
CA MET A 155 5.33 -14.54 10.52
C MET A 155 4.97 -16.00 10.81
N GLY A 156 3.94 -16.19 11.64
CA GLY A 156 3.27 -17.46 11.88
C GLY A 156 1.78 -17.40 11.52
N GLY A 157 1.07 -18.49 11.84
CA GLY A 157 -0.39 -18.53 11.85
C GLY A 157 -1.17 -18.18 10.58
N PRO A 158 -2.37 -17.58 10.73
CA PRO A 158 -3.26 -17.29 9.60
C PRO A 158 -2.69 -16.24 8.65
N LEU A 159 -1.84 -15.32 9.15
CA LEU A 159 -1.19 -14.32 8.32
C LEU A 159 -0.30 -14.97 7.24
N ALA A 160 0.38 -16.07 7.57
CA ALA A 160 1.23 -16.80 6.61
C ALA A 160 0.43 -17.34 5.42
N ALA A 161 -0.79 -17.84 5.67
CA ALA A 161 -1.68 -18.32 4.63
C ALA A 161 -2.29 -17.15 3.83
N ALA A 162 -2.75 -16.11 4.52
CA ALA A 162 -3.40 -14.95 3.91
C ALA A 162 -2.45 -14.07 3.07
N THR A 163 -1.14 -14.10 3.33
CA THR A 163 -0.16 -13.25 2.62
C THR A 163 -0.14 -13.52 1.12
N TRP A 164 -0.25 -14.77 0.67
CA TRP A 164 -0.20 -15.11 -0.76
C TRP A 164 -1.43 -14.63 -1.53
N PRO A 165 -2.68 -14.89 -1.09
CA PRO A 165 -3.86 -14.31 -1.71
C PRO A 165 -3.83 -12.78 -1.74
N LEU A 166 -3.42 -12.13 -0.65
CA LEU A 166 -3.33 -10.66 -0.60
C LEU A 166 -2.26 -10.12 -1.57
N LEU A 167 -1.10 -10.78 -1.64
CA LEU A 167 -0.05 -10.42 -2.59
C LEU A 167 -0.53 -10.59 -4.04
N ALA A 168 -1.14 -11.73 -4.36
CA ALA A 168 -1.67 -12.01 -5.68
C ALA A 168 -2.75 -11.01 -6.08
N LEU A 169 -3.68 -10.67 -5.17
CA LEU A 169 -4.71 -9.67 -5.40
C LEU A 169 -4.12 -8.28 -5.68
N SER A 170 -3.08 -7.91 -4.93
CA SER A 170 -2.40 -6.62 -5.10
C SER A 170 -1.66 -6.53 -6.43
N VAL A 171 -0.90 -7.57 -6.78
CA VAL A 171 -0.16 -7.65 -8.06
C VAL A 171 -1.13 -7.68 -9.23
N LEU A 172 -2.23 -8.44 -9.14
CA LEU A 172 -3.28 -8.47 -10.15
C LEU A 172 -3.92 -7.09 -10.31
N GLY A 173 -4.27 -6.41 -9.22
CA GLY A 173 -4.80 -5.05 -9.26
C GLY A 173 -3.86 -4.09 -9.98
N ALA A 174 -2.56 -4.12 -9.67
CA ALA A 174 -1.57 -3.29 -10.34
C ALA A 174 -1.41 -3.65 -11.83
N ALA A 175 -1.38 -4.94 -12.17
CA ALA A 175 -1.31 -5.39 -13.56
C ALA A 175 -2.53 -4.94 -14.37
N LEU A 176 -3.73 -4.94 -13.78
CA LEU A 176 -4.96 -4.46 -14.41
C LEU A 176 -4.95 -2.93 -14.60
N VAL A 177 -4.39 -2.17 -13.65
CA VAL A 177 -4.15 -0.72 -13.83
C VAL A 177 -3.21 -0.48 -15.01
N VAL A 178 -2.10 -1.22 -15.08
CA VAL A 178 -1.14 -1.10 -16.19
C VAL A 178 -1.78 -1.50 -17.52
N ALA A 179 -2.53 -2.60 -17.56
CA ALA A 179 -3.24 -3.03 -18.77
C ALA A 179 -4.26 -1.98 -19.24
N ALA A 180 -5.00 -1.37 -18.30
CA ALA A 180 -5.92 -0.28 -18.61
C ALA A 180 -5.22 0.96 -19.19
N ALA A 181 -4.02 1.28 -18.69
CA ALA A 181 -3.20 2.37 -19.24
C ALA A 181 -2.71 2.10 -20.69
N PHE A 182 -2.59 0.83 -21.09
CA PHE A 182 -2.13 0.44 -22.43
C PHE A 182 -3.28 0.17 -23.44
N GLY A 183 -4.52 0.53 -23.13
CA GLY A 183 -5.57 0.64 -24.15
C GLY A 183 -6.63 -0.45 -24.17
N THR A 184 -6.96 -1.08 -23.04
CA THR A 184 -8.12 -2.00 -22.95
C THR A 184 -9.49 -1.28 -22.94
N GLY A 185 -9.59 -0.03 -23.41
CA GLY A 185 -10.83 0.75 -23.55
C GLY A 185 -11.14 1.77 -22.46
N TYR A 186 -12.10 2.66 -22.73
CA TYR A 186 -12.53 3.76 -21.84
C TYR A 186 -13.36 3.30 -20.63
N ASP A 187 -13.90 2.08 -20.64
CA ASP A 187 -14.81 1.55 -19.60
C ASP A 187 -14.12 0.78 -18.46
N ASN A 188 -12.80 0.89 -18.36
CA ASN A 188 -12.05 0.16 -17.36
C ASN A 188 -12.31 0.70 -15.94
N PRO A 189 -12.63 -0.16 -14.96
CA PRO A 189 -12.80 0.23 -13.57
C PRO A 189 -11.44 0.47 -12.87
N VAL A 190 -10.68 1.46 -13.37
CA VAL A 190 -9.32 1.77 -12.92
C VAL A 190 -9.24 2.10 -11.43
N GLY A 191 -10.26 2.76 -10.89
CA GLY A 191 -10.39 3.03 -9.46
C GLY A 191 -10.50 1.75 -8.63
N TYR A 192 -11.21 0.74 -9.12
CA TYR A 192 -11.32 -0.57 -8.48
C TYR A 192 -10.00 -1.33 -8.53
N TYR A 193 -9.34 -1.37 -9.71
CA TYR A 193 -8.04 -2.04 -9.86
C TYR A 193 -6.96 -1.43 -8.96
N GLN A 194 -6.92 -0.11 -8.84
CA GLN A 194 -6.00 0.56 -7.93
C GLN A 194 -6.32 0.26 -6.46
N ARG A 195 -7.60 0.13 -6.09
CA ARG A 195 -8.00 -0.31 -4.74
C ARG A 195 -7.56 -1.72 -4.45
N MET A 196 -7.73 -2.66 -5.38
CA MET A 196 -7.18 -4.01 -5.23
C MET A 196 -5.66 -3.94 -4.99
N ALA A 197 -4.95 -3.11 -5.76
CA ALA A 197 -3.50 -2.93 -5.62
C ALA A 197 -3.10 -2.37 -4.25
N CYS A 198 -3.78 -1.33 -3.76
CA CYS A 198 -3.38 -0.61 -2.53
C CYS A 198 -3.98 -1.18 -1.25
N ASP A 199 -5.22 -1.68 -1.28
CA ASP A 199 -5.94 -2.14 -0.11
C ASP A 199 -5.50 -3.54 0.33
N ALA A 200 -5.06 -4.43 -0.58
CA ALA A 200 -4.56 -5.74 -0.16
C ALA A 200 -3.29 -5.66 0.71
N PRO A 201 -2.25 -4.87 0.36
CA PRO A 201 -1.11 -4.63 1.25
C PRO A 201 -1.51 -3.89 2.54
N ALA A 202 -2.49 -2.99 2.49
CA ALA A 202 -3.01 -2.33 3.69
C ALA A 202 -3.69 -3.31 4.65
N LEU A 203 -4.48 -4.26 4.13
CA LEU A 203 -5.08 -5.35 4.90
C LEU A 203 -4.00 -6.28 5.48
N TRP A 204 -2.93 -6.54 4.72
CA TRP A 204 -1.79 -7.30 5.23
C TRP A 204 -1.09 -6.59 6.40
N LEU A 205 -0.84 -5.28 6.27
CA LEU A 205 -0.29 -4.46 7.36
C LEU A 205 -1.24 -4.39 8.56
N LEU A 206 -2.55 -4.35 8.33
CA LEU A 206 -3.56 -4.38 9.39
C LEU A 206 -3.50 -5.69 10.17
N ALA A 207 -3.47 -6.83 9.46
CA ALA A 207 -3.38 -8.15 10.07
C ALA A 207 -2.05 -8.33 10.83
N LEU A 208 -0.94 -7.83 10.27
CA LEU A 208 0.35 -7.78 10.96
C LEU A 208 0.26 -6.98 12.27
N ALA A 209 -0.35 -5.79 12.21
CA ALA A 209 -0.49 -4.89 13.35
C ALA A 209 -1.47 -5.42 14.41
N ALA A 210 -2.50 -6.17 14.00
CA ALA A 210 -3.45 -6.86 14.87
C ALA A 210 -2.88 -8.14 15.50
N GLY A 211 -1.64 -8.51 15.20
CA GLY A 211 -0.98 -9.66 15.83
C GLY A 211 -1.32 -11.01 15.22
N TRP A 212 -1.87 -11.06 14.00
CA TRP A 212 -2.22 -12.32 13.31
C TRP A 212 -1.02 -13.22 13.00
N TRP A 213 0.19 -12.76 13.29
CA TRP A 213 1.41 -13.55 13.22
C TRP A 213 1.65 -14.46 14.43
N ARG A 214 0.90 -14.32 15.54
CA ARG A 214 1.17 -14.95 16.84
C ARG A 214 0.58 -16.34 17.08
N LYS A 215 -0.03 -17.01 16.09
CA LYS A 215 -0.64 -18.35 16.28
C LYS A 215 -0.31 -19.30 15.13
#